data_AF-A0A7W6A7A2-F1
#
_entry.id   AF-A0A7W6A7A2-F1
#
_cell.length_a   1.000
_cell.length_b   1.000
_cell.length_c   1.000
_cell.angle_alpha   90.00
_cell.angle_beta   90.00
_cell.angle_gamma   90.00
#
_symmetry.space_group_name_H-M   'P 1'
#
loop_
_entity.id
_entity.type
_entity.pdbx_description
1 polymer ?
#
loop_
_entity_poly.entity_id
_entity_poly.type
_entity_poly.pdbx_seq_one_letter_code
_entity_poly.pdbx_strand_id
1 'polypeptide(L)'
;MFPAGLMGDPAWDMMVDLFVTEAKGKRLSVSSASVATRTAQTTGLRWINRLVDEGLVIRLSDSTDRRRNFLVLSDGSWARVRDWARETSAALAAATQD
;
A
#
# COMPACT_ATOMS: atom_id res chain seq x y z
N MET A 1 -6.80 14.80 15.93
CA MET A 1 -6.35 14.52 14.55
C MET A 1 -5.05 15.28 14.33
N PHE A 2 -4.01 14.64 13.80
CA PHE A 2 -2.71 15.29 13.57
C PHE A 2 -2.77 16.26 12.36
N PRO A 3 -1.91 17.29 12.31
CA PRO A 3 -1.80 18.20 11.17
C PRO A 3 -1.52 17.48 9.84
N ALA A 4 -2.06 18.01 8.74
CA ALA A 4 -1.81 17.47 7.40
C ALA A 4 -0.32 17.59 7.03
N GLY A 5 0.26 16.54 6.45
CA GLY A 5 1.68 16.49 6.08
C GLY A 5 2.64 16.19 7.24
N LEU A 6 2.13 15.99 8.47
CA LEU A 6 2.95 15.60 9.62
C LEU A 6 3.20 14.09 9.71
N MET A 7 2.45 13.28 8.98
CA MET A 7 2.51 11.82 9.05
C MET A 7 2.56 11.18 7.67
N GLY A 8 3.29 10.07 7.57
CA GLY A 8 3.29 9.14 6.44
C GLY A 8 4.53 9.26 5.56
N ASP A 9 5.25 8.16 5.40
CA ASP A 9 6.06 7.93 4.21
C ASP A 9 5.08 7.49 3.09
N PRO A 10 4.95 8.22 1.97
CA PRO A 10 4.00 7.89 0.92
C PRO A 10 4.18 6.48 0.34
N ALA A 11 5.41 5.95 0.34
CA ALA A 11 5.67 4.59 -0.10
C ALA A 11 5.07 3.57 0.87
N TRP A 12 5.24 3.81 2.17
CA TRP A 12 4.66 2.98 3.23
C TRP A 12 3.13 3.02 3.20
N ASP A 13 2.54 4.21 3.09
CA ASP A 13 1.08 4.37 3.03
C ASP A 13 0.47 3.57 1.86
N MET A 14 1.14 3.57 0.71
CA MET A 14 0.73 2.78 -0.45
C MET A 14 0.81 1.27 -0.19
N MET A 15 1.91 0.81 0.43
CA MET A 15 2.08 -0.61 0.75
C MET A 15 1.01 -1.11 1.73
N VAL A 16 0.66 -0.29 2.73
CA VAL A 16 -0.41 -0.60 3.69
C VAL A 16 -1.78 -0.63 3.00
N ASP A 17 -2.08 0.32 2.11
CA ASP A 17 -3.36 0.34 1.38
C ASP A 17 -3.50 -0.86 0.43
N LEU A 18 -2.42 -1.24 -0.24
CA LEU A 18 -2.35 -2.47 -1.04
C LEU A 18 -2.60 -3.70 -0.18
N PHE A 19 -1.88 -3.84 0.93
CA PHE A 19 -2.04 -4.95 1.88
C PHE A 19 -3.50 -5.08 2.34
N VAL A 20 -4.12 -4.00 2.80
CA VAL A 20 -5.51 -4.01 3.28
C VAL A 20 -6.50 -4.34 2.16
N THR A 21 -6.25 -3.87 0.95
CA THR A 21 -7.09 -4.15 -0.23
C THR A 21 -7.00 -5.62 -0.63
N GLU A 22 -5.79 -6.17 -0.69
CA GLU A 22 -5.54 -7.59 -0.99
C GLU A 22 -6.11 -8.52 0.08
N ALA A 23 -5.94 -8.18 1.36
CA ALA A 23 -6.51 -8.94 2.47
C ALA A 23 -8.06 -9.01 2.42
N LYS A 24 -8.71 -8.05 1.75
CA LYS A 24 -10.15 -8.05 1.47
C LYS A 24 -10.53 -8.79 0.19
N GLY A 25 -9.59 -9.49 -0.46
CA GLY A 25 -9.79 -10.17 -1.73
C GLY A 25 -9.98 -9.23 -2.93
N LYS A 26 -9.59 -7.95 -2.79
CA LYS A 26 -9.71 -6.94 -3.83
C LYS A 26 -8.34 -6.66 -4.44
N ARG A 27 -8.33 -5.99 -5.61
CA ARG A 27 -7.11 -5.49 -6.27
C ARG A 27 -7.20 -3.99 -6.43
N LEU A 28 -6.07 -3.30 -6.28
CA LEU A 28 -6.00 -1.86 -6.44
C LEU A 28 -5.49 -1.52 -7.84
N SER A 29 -6.20 -0.62 -8.55
CA SER A 29 -5.71 -0.12 -9.85
C SER A 29 -4.61 0.93 -9.64
N VAL A 30 -3.74 1.13 -10.63
CA VAL A 30 -2.69 2.18 -10.59
C VAL A 30 -3.28 3.58 -10.32
N SER A 31 -4.43 3.89 -10.94
CA SER A 31 -5.10 5.19 -10.75
C SER A 31 -5.65 5.34 -9.33
N SER A 32 -6.28 4.30 -8.78
CA SER A 32 -6.76 4.28 -7.39
C SER A 32 -5.61 4.38 -6.39
N ALA A 33 -4.52 3.64 -6.60
CA ALA A 33 -3.35 3.65 -5.73
C ALA A 33 -2.66 5.02 -5.69
N SER A 34 -2.64 5.73 -6.82
CA SER A 34 -2.07 7.08 -6.88
C SER A 34 -2.87 8.07 -6.00
N VAL A 35 -4.19 7.88 -5.88
CA VAL A 35 -5.05 8.69 -4.99
C VAL A 35 -4.83 8.34 -3.52
N ALA A 36 -4.57 7.07 -3.19
CA ALA A 36 -4.38 6.59 -1.82
C ALA A 36 -3.21 7.28 -1.09
N THR A 37 -2.16 7.67 -1.83
CA THR A 37 -0.98 8.34 -1.25
C THR A 37 -1.23 9.73 -0.68
N ARG A 38 -2.41 10.33 -0.90
CA ARG A 38 -2.70 11.75 -0.56
C ARG A 38 -1.67 12.74 -1.13
N THR A 39 -0.92 12.34 -2.17
CA THR A 39 0.03 13.19 -2.89
C THR A 39 -0.53 13.57 -4.27
N ALA A 40 0.11 14.54 -4.94
CA ALA A 40 -0.20 14.84 -6.34
C ALA A 40 -0.03 13.58 -7.22
N GLN A 41 -0.89 13.41 -8.25
CA GLN A 41 -0.93 12.18 -9.07
C GLN A 41 0.42 11.76 -9.66
N THR A 42 1.25 12.71 -10.08
CA THR A 42 2.60 12.47 -10.63
C THR A 42 3.57 11.95 -9.56
N THR A 43 3.42 12.40 -8.31
CA THR A 43 4.16 11.90 -7.16
C THR A 43 3.77 10.47 -6.82
N GLY A 44 2.46 10.14 -6.87
CA GLY A 44 1.97 8.78 -6.68
C GLY A 44 2.57 7.81 -7.72
N LEU A 45 2.57 8.17 -9.00
CA LEU A 45 3.19 7.35 -10.05
C LEU A 45 4.69 7.15 -9.86
N ARG A 46 5.41 8.17 -9.39
CA ARG A 46 6.85 8.06 -9.08
C ARG A 46 7.10 7.02 -7.99
N TRP A 47 6.29 7.01 -6.93
CA TRP A 47 6.39 6.01 -5.87
C TRP A 47 6.02 4.61 -6.35
N ILE A 48 4.97 4.45 -7.15
CA ILE A 48 4.62 3.15 -7.74
C ILE A 48 5.78 2.61 -8.56
N ASN A 49 6.36 3.44 -9.45
CA ASN A 49 7.51 3.02 -10.26
C ASN A 49 8.66 2.58 -9.36
N ARG A 50 9.03 3.39 -8.37
CA ARG A 50 10.10 3.04 -7.43
C ARG A 50 9.85 1.72 -6.69
N LEU A 51 8.65 1.52 -6.15
CA LEU A 51 8.30 0.29 -5.42
C LEU A 51 8.31 -0.94 -6.34
N VAL A 52 7.96 -0.77 -7.62
CA VAL A 52 8.05 -1.82 -8.64
C VAL A 52 9.51 -2.12 -8.98
N ASP A 53 10.32 -1.09 -9.19
CA ASP A 53 11.76 -1.23 -9.50
C ASP A 53 12.53 -1.91 -8.35
N GLU A 54 12.12 -1.65 -7.10
CA GLU A 54 12.68 -2.29 -5.90
C GLU A 54 12.10 -3.71 -5.65
N GLY A 55 11.18 -4.20 -6.48
CA GLY A 55 10.57 -5.54 -6.35
C GLY A 55 9.62 -5.66 -5.15
N LEU A 56 9.19 -4.54 -4.57
CA LEU A 56 8.29 -4.51 -3.43
C LEU A 56 6.81 -4.61 -3.85
N VAL A 57 6.50 -4.09 -5.04
CA VAL A 57 5.18 -4.09 -5.67
C VAL A 57 5.28 -4.71 -7.06
N ILE A 58 4.24 -5.43 -7.49
CA ILE A 58 4.14 -6.07 -8.79
C ILE A 58 2.97 -5.45 -9.57
N ARG A 59 3.20 -5.15 -10.85
CA ARG A 59 2.14 -4.75 -11.78
C ARG A 59 1.54 -5.98 -12.46
N LEU A 60 0.22 -6.08 -12.40
CA LEU A 60 -0.56 -7.10 -13.12
C LEU A 60 -1.44 -6.42 -14.16
N SER A 61 -1.33 -6.80 -15.42
CA SER A 61 -2.26 -6.34 -16.44
C SER A 61 -3.65 -6.92 -16.22
N ASP A 62 -4.68 -6.10 -16.39
CA ASP A 62 -6.07 -6.58 -16.37
C ASP A 62 -6.33 -7.42 -17.63
N SER A 63 -6.81 -8.66 -17.43
CA SER A 63 -7.14 -9.58 -18.52
C SER A 63 -8.31 -9.11 -19.37
N THR A 64 -9.13 -8.20 -18.84
CA THR A 64 -10.33 -7.67 -19.50
C THR A 64 -10.12 -6.31 -20.14
N ASP A 65 -9.19 -5.50 -19.63
CA ASP A 65 -8.86 -4.17 -20.16
C ASP A 65 -7.35 -3.89 -20.10
N ARG A 66 -6.64 -4.04 -21.22
CA ARG A 66 -5.18 -3.82 -21.30
C ARG A 66 -4.73 -2.39 -20.95
N ARG A 67 -5.64 -1.42 -20.91
CA ARG A 67 -5.35 -0.05 -20.45
C ARG A 67 -5.27 0.05 -18.94
N ARG A 68 -5.75 -0.96 -18.22
CA ARG A 68 -5.78 -1.02 -16.77
C ARG A 68 -4.70 -1.98 -16.26
N ASN A 69 -3.95 -1.49 -15.27
CA ASN A 69 -3.04 -2.32 -14.50
C ASN A 69 -3.47 -2.28 -13.03
N PHE A 70 -3.40 -3.45 -12.40
CA PHE A 70 -3.50 -3.61 -10.97
C PHE A 70 -2.11 -3.64 -10.34
N LEU A 71 -2.06 -3.28 -9.07
CA LEU A 71 -0.89 -3.38 -8.22
C LEU A 71 -1.17 -4.42 -7.15
N VAL A 72 -0.16 -5.24 -6.88
CA VAL A 72 -0.14 -6.15 -5.74
C VAL A 72 1.21 -6.06 -5.03
N LEU A 73 1.27 -6.37 -3.74
CA LEU A 73 2.53 -6.59 -3.04
C LEU A 73 3.22 -7.84 -3.59
N SER A 74 4.54 -7.83 -3.60
CA SER A 74 5.29 -9.10 -3.71
C SER A 74 5.08 -9.93 -2.44
N ASP A 75 5.22 -11.24 -2.54
CA ASP A 75 5.01 -12.15 -1.40
C ASP A 75 5.86 -11.76 -0.18
N GLY A 76 7.11 -11.34 -0.43
CA GLY A 76 8.02 -10.87 0.61
C GLY A 76 7.57 -9.55 1.25
N SER A 77 7.07 -8.60 0.47
CA SER A 77 6.50 -7.36 1.01
C SER A 77 5.21 -7.62 1.80
N TRP A 78 4.34 -8.48 1.28
CA TRP A 78 3.10 -8.85 1.93
C TRP A 78 3.35 -9.49 3.30
N ALA A 79 4.30 -10.41 3.39
CA ALA A 79 4.71 -11.01 4.65
C ALA A 79 5.22 -9.97 5.66
N ARG A 80 6.09 -9.04 5.22
CA ARG A 80 6.63 -7.98 6.09
C ARG A 80 5.54 -7.04 6.62
N VAL A 81 4.62 -6.60 5.76
CA VAL A 81 3.51 -5.72 6.19
C VAL A 81 2.57 -6.46 7.13
N ARG A 82 2.29 -7.75 6.88
CA ARG A 82 1.50 -8.60 7.78
C ARG A 82 2.14 -8.71 9.17
N ASP A 83 3.44 -8.96 9.22
CA ASP A 83 4.15 -9.17 10.47
C ASP A 83 4.19 -7.85 11.29
N TRP A 84 4.48 -6.73 10.64
CA TRP A 84 4.33 -5.39 11.24
C TRP A 84 2.91 -5.13 11.77
N ALA A 85 1.87 -5.49 11.00
CA ALA A 85 0.48 -5.27 11.40
C ALA A 85 0.11 -6.11 12.63
N ARG A 86 0.63 -7.35 12.74
CA ARG A 86 0.43 -8.21 13.90
C ARG A 86 1.12 -7.66 15.14
N GLU A 87 2.38 -7.27 15.02
CA GLU A 87 3.15 -6.67 16.11
C GLU A 87 2.50 -5.39 16.62
N THR A 88 2.10 -4.51 15.70
CA THR A 88 1.42 -3.25 16.02
C THR A 88 0.07 -3.51 16.69
N SER A 89 -0.72 -4.46 16.20
CA SER A 89 -2.00 -4.83 16.82
C SER A 89 -1.83 -5.37 18.23
N ALA A 90 -0.78 -6.18 18.48
CA ALA A 90 -0.50 -6.71 19.81
C ALA A 90 -0.07 -5.59 20.79
N ALA A 91 0.80 -4.68 20.34
CA ALA A 91 1.20 -3.51 21.13
C ALA A 91 0.03 -2.59 21.45
N LEU A 92 -0.86 -2.34 20.48
CA LEU A 92 -2.07 -1.54 20.70
C LEU A 92 -3.02 -2.18 21.72
N ALA A 93 -3.25 -3.49 21.62
CA ALA A 93 -4.08 -4.22 22.58
C ALA A 93 -3.54 -4.10 24.01
N ALA A 94 -2.21 -4.22 24.19
CA ALA A 94 -1.56 -4.04 25.48
C ALA A 94 -1.69 -2.59 26.01
N ALA A 95 -1.55 -1.59 25.14
CA ALA A 95 -1.66 -0.17 25.51
C ALA A 95 -3.09 0.26 25.89
N THR A 96 -4.11 -0.53 25.50
CA THR A 96 -5.53 -0.27 25.83
C THR A 96 -6.02 -1.03 27.07
N GLN A 97 -5.16 -1.76 27.77
CA GLN A 97 -5.50 -2.51 28.99
C GLN A 97 -5.32 -1.71 30.30
N ASP A 98 -5.06 -0.40 30.21
CA ASP A 98 -5.03 0.55 31.33
C ASP A 98 -6.37 1.28 31.52
#